data_AF-A0A8E0VQJ7-F1
#
_entry.id   AF-A0A8E0VQJ7-F1
#
_cell.length_a   1.000
_cell.length_b   1.000
_cell.length_c   1.000
_cell.angle_alpha   90.00
_cell.angle_beta   90.00
_cell.angle_gamma   90.00
#
_symmetry.space_group_name_H-M   'P 1'
#
loop_
_entity.id
_entity.type
_entity.pdbx_description
1 polymer ?
#
loop_
_entity_poly.entity_id
_entity_poly.type
_entity_poly.pdbx_seq_one_letter_code
_entity_poly.pdbx_strand_id
1 'polypeptide(L)'
;VNHKKTLINLEQTILRAGAHKDCSNVKQVADGVDFFFGTRSQAVSFVNFLCKHAPCRYQTSQHLKSHDVHNNTYNYKFTFSVEIASVCKNDIVCLSKAQSQRLGGIGPLCVVTKVAEAIHMIDPVTCQINRVDGTSYFASPFTPIASQKQFTPFVVVEIEDEDDGRGGKSSAGATPVGARISRRHRRASVWLMRLNQKLDDNDPQGGMIHTRTHLGHIIHVGDTVYGLDLRSSNVNHQDFEKLPEEHVPDVILVLRGTQFTGEDDTTETETQCSRSVTSKAKRRRQLSVAESSMTLDTTSNLSVSGMEIEVEDSDDDIDDDQWFDVAE
;
A
#
# COMPACT_ATOMS: atom_id res chain seq x y z
N VAL A 1 14.25 10.89 -2.35
CA VAL A 1 13.20 10.24 -3.19
C VAL A 1 12.57 11.31 -4.08
N ASN A 2 12.28 11.03 -5.35
CA ASN A 2 11.73 12.04 -6.29
C ASN A 2 10.33 12.54 -5.91
N HIS A 3 9.58 11.77 -5.11
CA HIS A 3 8.27 12.15 -4.60
C HIS A 3 8.16 11.76 -3.11
N LYS A 4 7.52 12.63 -2.31
CA LYS A 4 7.46 12.52 -0.84
C LYS A 4 6.10 12.05 -0.33
N LYS A 5 5.42 11.15 -1.07
CA LYS A 5 4.04 10.73 -0.76
C LYS A 5 3.92 10.04 0.59
N THR A 6 4.84 9.14 0.89
CA THR A 6 4.88 8.44 2.19
C THR A 6 5.06 9.42 3.35
N LEU A 7 5.93 10.42 3.19
CA LEU A 7 6.17 11.44 4.21
C LEU A 7 4.93 12.33 4.42
N ILE A 8 4.25 12.76 3.35
CA ILE A 8 3.00 13.53 3.43
C ILE A 8 1.90 12.71 4.11
N ASN A 9 1.74 11.44 3.73
CA ASN A 9 0.77 10.54 4.36
C ASN A 9 1.07 10.36 5.87
N LEU A 10 2.33 10.17 6.21
CA LEU A 10 2.78 10.01 7.59
C LEU A 10 2.54 11.28 8.42
N GLU A 11 2.75 12.47 7.86
CA GLU A 11 2.41 13.74 8.51
C GLU A 11 0.91 13.83 8.81
N GLN A 12 0.05 13.48 7.83
CA GLN A 12 -1.40 13.41 8.05
C GLN A 12 -1.77 12.39 9.14
N THR A 13 -1.10 11.24 9.16
CA THR A 13 -1.31 10.20 10.17
C THR A 13 -0.91 10.70 11.57
N ILE A 14 0.21 11.43 11.69
CA ILE A 14 0.64 12.08 12.94
C ILE A 14 -0.38 13.12 13.42
N LEU A 15 -0.97 13.90 12.51
CA LEU A 15 -2.00 14.89 12.83
C LEU A 15 -3.29 14.21 13.30
N ARG A 16 -3.75 13.19 12.57
CA ARG A 16 -4.96 12.41 12.90
C ARG A 16 -4.85 11.70 14.25
N ALA A 17 -3.70 11.07 14.52
CA ALA A 17 -3.45 10.38 15.79
C ALA A 17 -3.14 11.34 16.95
N GLY A 18 -2.78 12.61 16.67
CA GLY A 18 -2.40 13.58 17.68
C GLY A 18 -1.05 13.28 18.36
N ALA A 19 -0.17 12.49 17.73
CA ALA A 19 1.11 12.06 18.30
C ALA A 19 2.13 13.22 18.45
N HIS A 20 1.87 14.36 17.83
CA HIS A 20 2.71 15.56 17.87
C HIS A 20 2.48 16.46 19.10
N LYS A 21 1.48 16.17 19.94
CA LYS A 21 1.10 17.02 21.09
C LYS A 21 2.19 17.13 22.16
N ASP A 22 3.01 16.09 22.31
CA ASP A 22 4.12 16.04 23.27
C ASP A 22 5.40 16.69 22.74
N CYS A 23 5.42 17.08 21.45
CA CYS A 23 6.56 17.76 20.84
C CYS A 23 6.64 19.20 21.36
N SER A 24 7.83 19.62 21.78
CA SER A 24 8.07 21.01 22.20
C SER A 24 8.35 21.94 21.01
N ASN A 25 8.96 21.42 19.95
CA ASN A 25 9.20 22.18 18.72
C ASN A 25 9.25 21.25 17.51
N VAL A 26 8.92 21.77 16.33
CA VAL A 26 8.98 21.08 15.04
C VAL A 26 9.73 21.98 14.06
N LYS A 27 10.79 21.48 13.42
CA LYS A 27 11.56 22.21 12.43
C LYS A 27 11.57 21.46 11.11
N GLN A 28 11.24 22.14 10.02
CA GLN A 28 11.36 21.58 8.68
C GLN A 28 12.80 21.69 8.20
N VAL A 29 13.28 20.61 7.57
CA VAL A 29 14.60 20.49 6.95
C VAL A 29 14.40 20.10 5.49
N ALA A 30 15.39 20.35 4.62
CA ALA A 30 15.23 20.18 3.16
C ALA A 30 14.67 18.82 2.73
N ASP A 31 15.03 17.72 3.42
CA ASP A 31 14.56 16.36 3.10
C ASP A 31 13.80 15.68 4.24
N GLY A 32 13.29 16.43 5.21
CA GLY A 32 12.58 15.85 6.34
C GLY A 32 12.08 16.85 7.37
N VAL A 33 11.72 16.34 8.54
CA VAL A 33 11.19 17.14 9.65
C VAL A 33 11.82 16.65 10.95
N ASP A 34 12.32 17.58 11.75
CA ASP A 34 12.89 17.34 13.07
C ASP A 34 11.86 17.63 14.16
N PHE A 35 11.62 16.64 15.03
CA PHE A 35 10.75 16.76 16.20
C PHE A 35 11.60 16.85 17.48
N PHE A 36 11.35 17.87 18.29
CA PHE A 36 12.03 18.06 19.57
C PHE A 36 11.12 17.65 20.73
N PHE A 37 11.67 16.86 21.65
CA PHE A 37 10.98 16.38 22.86
C PHE A 37 11.72 16.81 24.11
N GLY A 38 10.97 17.08 25.18
CA GLY A 38 11.55 17.39 26.50
C GLY A 38 12.09 16.14 27.21
N THR A 39 11.40 15.01 27.05
CA THR A 39 11.73 13.74 27.72
C THR A 39 12.13 12.68 26.70
N ARG A 40 13.13 11.84 27.04
CA ARG A 40 13.55 10.72 26.19
C ARG A 40 12.42 9.71 25.94
N SER A 41 11.62 9.41 26.96
CA SER A 41 10.53 8.43 26.85
C SER A 41 9.50 8.83 25.78
N GLN A 42 9.14 10.11 25.69
CA GLN A 42 8.22 10.63 24.66
C GLN A 42 8.81 10.43 23.25
N ALA A 43 10.09 10.72 23.07
CA ALA A 43 10.77 10.51 21.79
C ALA A 43 10.79 9.03 21.38
N VAL A 44 11.05 8.10 22.32
CA VAL A 44 11.02 6.65 22.03
C VAL A 44 9.61 6.20 21.63
N SER A 45 8.58 6.64 22.36
CA SER A 45 7.19 6.34 22.00
C SER A 45 6.82 6.87 20.62
N PHE A 46 7.30 8.06 20.26
CA PHE A 46 7.10 8.64 18.93
C PHE A 46 7.81 7.83 17.84
N VAL A 47 9.05 7.40 18.06
CA VAL A 47 9.77 6.53 17.10
C VAL A 47 9.03 5.19 16.91
N ASN A 48 8.52 4.59 17.99
CA ASN A 48 7.72 3.37 17.90
C ASN A 48 6.42 3.59 17.11
N PHE A 49 5.77 4.75 17.28
CA PHE A 49 4.63 5.14 16.47
C PHE A 49 4.99 5.22 14.98
N LEU A 50 6.12 5.84 14.64
CA LEU A 50 6.59 5.92 13.25
C LEU A 50 6.79 4.54 12.63
N CYS A 51 7.46 3.61 13.33
CA CYS A 51 7.72 2.27 12.77
C CYS A 51 6.49 1.36 12.73
N LYS A 52 5.39 1.73 13.40
CA LYS A 52 4.09 1.09 13.19
C LYS A 52 3.39 1.57 11.90
N HIS A 53 3.64 2.80 11.47
CA HIS A 53 2.92 3.43 10.35
C HIS A 53 3.72 3.51 9.05
N ALA A 54 5.03 3.33 9.09
CA ALA A 54 5.90 3.30 7.92
C ALA A 54 7.07 2.31 8.10
N PRO A 55 7.61 1.73 7.02
CA PRO A 55 8.79 0.89 7.11
C PRO A 55 10.01 1.79 7.37
N CYS A 56 10.47 1.82 8.63
CA CYS A 56 11.64 2.59 9.03
C CYS A 56 12.77 1.74 9.62
N ARG A 57 13.99 2.26 9.47
CA ARG A 57 15.09 1.97 10.39
C ARG A 57 15.40 3.23 11.19
N TYR A 58 15.85 3.06 12.43
CA TYR A 58 16.29 4.19 13.23
C TYR A 58 17.63 3.91 13.89
N GLN A 59 18.43 4.96 14.03
CA GLN A 59 19.70 4.94 14.76
C GLN A 59 19.63 5.92 15.93
N THR A 60 20.11 5.50 17.09
CA THR A 60 20.17 6.37 18.28
C THR A 60 21.59 6.83 18.50
N SER A 61 21.78 8.13 18.73
CA SER A 61 23.04 8.69 19.21
C SER A 61 22.81 9.50 20.49
N GLN A 62 23.85 9.57 21.32
CA GLN A 62 23.83 10.33 22.57
C GLN A 62 25.05 11.23 22.64
N HIS A 63 24.84 12.47 23.06
CA HIS A 63 25.89 13.46 23.26
C HIS A 63 25.84 13.94 24.72
N LEU A 64 26.92 13.71 25.47
CA LEU A 64 27.03 14.19 26.84
C LEU A 64 27.13 15.72 26.83
N LYS A 65 26.17 16.40 27.47
CA LYS A 65 26.21 17.86 27.65
C LYS A 65 27.01 18.24 28.89
N SER A 66 26.74 17.57 30.01
CA SER A 66 27.42 17.85 31.28
C SER A 66 27.40 16.61 32.17
N HIS A 67 28.37 16.52 33.06
CA HIS A 67 28.44 15.51 34.12
C HIS A 67 28.65 16.21 35.45
N ASP A 68 27.82 15.88 36.43
CA ASP A 68 28.00 16.29 37.82
C ASP A 68 28.80 15.21 38.54
N VAL A 69 30.05 15.53 38.88
CA VAL A 69 30.98 14.60 39.54
C VAL A 69 30.57 14.31 40.99
N HIS A 70 29.85 15.22 41.64
CA HIS A 70 29.47 15.08 43.04
C HIS A 70 28.26 14.15 43.23
N ASN A 71 27.29 14.23 42.31
CA ASN A 71 26.09 13.38 42.31
C ASN A 71 26.12 12.28 41.24
N ASN A 72 27.27 12.09 40.56
CA ASN A 72 27.46 11.16 39.44
C ASN A 72 26.30 11.15 38.42
N THR A 73 25.73 12.33 38.14
CA THR A 73 24.56 12.48 37.26
C THR A 73 25.01 13.03 35.91
N TYR A 74 24.48 12.46 34.83
CA TYR A 74 24.89 12.79 33.47
C TYR A 74 23.71 13.38 32.70
N ASN A 75 23.92 14.54 32.08
CA ASN A 75 22.96 15.17 31.20
C ASN A 75 23.30 14.84 29.75
N TYR A 76 22.49 14.00 29.12
CA TYR A 76 22.66 13.62 27.72
C TYR A 76 21.64 14.30 26.81
N LYS A 77 22.08 14.66 25.60
CA LYS A 77 21.21 14.95 24.47
C LYS A 77 21.07 13.69 23.64
N PHE A 78 19.86 13.19 23.47
CA PHE A 78 19.57 12.04 22.61
C PHE A 78 19.10 12.53 21.25
N THR A 79 19.57 11.87 20.20
CA THR A 79 19.12 12.09 18.81
C THR A 79 18.71 10.76 18.23
N PHE A 80 17.49 10.70 17.68
CA PHE A 80 16.97 9.54 16.97
C PHE A 80 16.90 9.90 15.49
N SER A 81 17.75 9.27 14.68
CA SER A 81 17.73 9.43 13.23
C SER A 81 16.86 8.35 12.64
N VAL A 82 15.67 8.70 12.14
CA VAL A 82 14.73 7.76 11.52
C VAL A 82 14.81 7.92 10.02
N GLU A 83 15.05 6.82 9.32
CA GLU A 83 15.09 6.75 7.85
C GLU A 83 13.94 5.88 7.36
N ILE A 84 13.13 6.43 6.45
CA ILE A 84 11.97 5.75 5.85
C ILE A 84 12.41 5.12 4.52
N ALA A 85 11.82 3.98 4.16
CA ALA A 85 12.08 3.35 2.87
C ALA A 85 11.82 4.30 1.68
N SER A 86 12.66 4.22 0.65
CA SER A 86 12.64 5.09 -0.52
C SER A 86 11.61 4.68 -1.59
N VAL A 87 10.51 4.05 -1.18
CA VAL A 87 9.48 3.47 -2.04
C VAL A 87 8.11 3.95 -1.58
N CYS A 88 7.23 4.32 -2.50
CA CYS A 88 5.89 4.78 -2.16
C CYS A 88 4.79 3.91 -2.79
N LYS A 89 3.54 4.22 -2.40
CA LYS A 89 2.33 3.67 -2.99
C LYS A 89 2.30 3.93 -4.50
N ASN A 90 1.92 2.91 -5.27
CA ASN A 90 1.79 2.90 -6.73
C ASN A 90 3.11 3.03 -7.50
N ASP A 91 4.26 2.86 -6.84
CA ASP A 91 5.53 2.76 -7.57
C ASP A 91 5.69 1.37 -8.18
N ILE A 92 6.40 1.31 -9.31
CA ILE A 92 6.83 0.06 -9.93
C ILE A 92 8.28 -0.19 -9.48
N VAL A 93 8.54 -1.36 -8.90
CA VAL A 93 9.85 -1.75 -8.39
C VAL A 93 10.41 -2.93 -9.17
N CYS A 94 11.73 -2.91 -9.35
CA CYS A 94 12.48 -4.06 -9.86
C CYS A 94 13.15 -4.76 -8.69
N LEU A 95 12.87 -6.04 -8.51
CA LEU A 95 13.58 -6.91 -7.59
C LEU A 95 14.72 -7.61 -8.32
N SER A 96 15.87 -7.73 -7.66
CA SER A 96 16.92 -8.61 -8.13
C SER A 96 16.47 -10.07 -8.08
N LYS A 97 17.07 -10.92 -8.93
CA LYS A 97 16.78 -12.37 -8.94
C LYS A 97 16.93 -13.01 -7.56
N ALA A 98 17.94 -12.60 -6.79
CA ALA A 98 18.16 -13.12 -5.43
C ALA A 98 17.05 -12.71 -4.46
N GLN A 99 16.57 -11.46 -4.53
CA GLN A 99 15.45 -11.00 -3.72
C GLN A 99 14.15 -11.71 -4.10
N SER A 100 13.87 -11.83 -5.39
CA SER A 100 12.70 -12.56 -5.91
C SER A 100 12.61 -13.99 -5.34
N GLN A 101 13.72 -14.74 -5.35
CA GLN A 101 13.75 -16.10 -4.81
C GLN A 101 13.53 -16.15 -3.28
N ARG A 102 14.11 -15.20 -2.53
CA ARG A 102 13.88 -15.08 -1.07
C ARG A 102 12.43 -14.73 -0.75
N LEU A 103 11.77 -14.01 -1.64
CA LEU A 103 10.39 -13.53 -1.55
C LEU A 103 9.39 -14.53 -2.17
N GLY A 104 9.66 -15.82 -2.09
CA GLY A 104 8.75 -16.87 -2.54
C GLY A 104 8.70 -17.05 -4.05
N GLY A 105 9.72 -16.59 -4.78
CA GLY A 105 9.79 -16.69 -6.23
C GLY A 105 8.86 -15.74 -6.96
N ILE A 106 8.52 -14.60 -6.35
CA ILE A 106 7.71 -13.54 -6.97
C ILE A 106 8.39 -13.00 -8.23
N GLY A 107 7.59 -12.54 -9.21
CA GLY A 107 8.11 -11.90 -10.42
C GLY A 107 9.07 -10.75 -10.13
N PRO A 108 10.05 -10.48 -11.01
CA PRO A 108 11.04 -9.43 -10.81
C PRO A 108 10.43 -8.03 -10.86
N LEU A 109 9.32 -7.84 -11.57
CA LEU A 109 8.61 -6.56 -11.67
C LEU A 109 7.38 -6.62 -10.77
N CYS A 110 7.33 -5.71 -9.80
CA CYS A 110 6.24 -5.65 -8.83
C CYS A 110 5.69 -4.23 -8.74
N VAL A 111 4.41 -4.13 -8.44
CA VAL A 111 3.71 -2.88 -8.15
C VAL A 111 3.49 -2.78 -6.65
N VAL A 112 3.79 -1.63 -6.07
CA VAL A 112 3.59 -1.39 -4.63
C VAL A 112 2.17 -0.93 -4.38
N THR A 113 1.38 -1.75 -3.68
CA THR A 113 -0.06 -1.49 -3.45
C THR A 113 -0.30 -0.65 -2.20
N LYS A 114 0.40 -0.97 -1.11
CA LYS A 114 0.26 -0.29 0.19
C LYS A 114 1.62 -0.18 0.87
N VAL A 115 1.89 0.99 1.44
CA VAL A 115 3.04 1.21 2.32
C VAL A 115 2.47 1.55 3.70
N ALA A 116 2.64 0.63 4.65
CA ALA A 116 2.23 0.78 6.05
C ALA A 116 3.42 0.39 6.95
N GLU A 117 3.26 -0.44 7.98
CA GLU A 117 4.39 -1.02 8.72
C GLU A 117 5.37 -1.77 7.80
N ALA A 118 4.84 -2.43 6.77
CA ALA A 118 5.58 -3.15 5.76
C ALA A 118 5.18 -2.66 4.35
N ILE A 119 6.04 -2.94 3.38
CA ILE A 119 5.82 -2.66 1.97
C ILE A 119 5.05 -3.85 1.39
N HIS A 120 3.81 -3.61 0.97
CA HIS A 120 2.99 -4.58 0.27
C HIS A 120 3.15 -4.37 -1.23
N MET A 121 3.47 -5.45 -1.92
CA MET A 121 3.66 -5.43 -3.37
C MET A 121 2.95 -6.62 -4.02
N ILE A 122 2.58 -6.43 -5.28
CA ILE A 122 1.90 -7.41 -6.10
C ILE A 122 2.63 -7.53 -7.44
N ASP A 123 2.78 -8.76 -7.92
CA ASP A 123 3.18 -9.01 -9.30
C ASP A 123 1.95 -8.84 -10.22
N PRO A 124 1.97 -7.92 -11.19
CA PRO A 124 0.84 -7.67 -12.09
C PRO A 124 0.50 -8.85 -13.00
N VAL A 125 1.46 -9.74 -13.29
CA VAL A 125 1.28 -10.88 -14.19
C VAL A 125 0.75 -12.09 -13.43
N THR A 126 1.30 -12.39 -12.25
CA THR A 126 0.94 -13.61 -11.49
C THR A 126 -0.05 -13.36 -10.36
N CYS A 127 -0.34 -12.10 -10.00
CA CYS A 127 -1.13 -11.70 -8.84
C CYS A 127 -0.60 -12.25 -7.50
N GLN A 128 0.68 -12.62 -7.45
CA GLN A 128 1.35 -12.98 -6.21
C GLN A 128 1.59 -11.74 -5.36
N ILE A 129 1.35 -11.87 -4.07
CA ILE A 129 1.55 -10.81 -3.10
C ILE A 129 2.74 -11.12 -2.21
N ASN A 130 3.50 -10.08 -1.90
CA ASN A 130 4.53 -10.16 -0.89
C ASN A 130 4.47 -8.97 0.06
N ARG A 131 4.89 -9.21 1.30
CA ARG A 131 5.03 -8.23 2.37
C ARG A 131 6.51 -8.18 2.75
N VAL A 132 7.16 -7.05 2.48
CA VAL A 132 8.56 -6.80 2.85
C VAL A 132 8.59 -5.88 4.06
N ASP A 133 9.14 -6.37 5.17
CA ASP A 133 9.36 -5.59 6.38
C ASP A 133 10.52 -4.60 6.23
N GLY A 134 10.56 -3.59 7.10
CA GLY A 134 11.62 -2.58 7.10
C GLY A 134 13.02 -3.20 7.23
N THR A 135 13.19 -4.22 8.08
CA THR A 135 14.51 -4.85 8.28
C THR A 135 14.99 -5.55 7.02
N SER A 136 14.12 -6.34 6.37
CA SER A 136 14.47 -6.98 5.09
C SER A 136 14.72 -5.98 3.97
N TYR A 137 13.95 -4.88 3.92
CA TYR A 137 14.17 -3.81 2.96
C TYR A 137 15.55 -3.18 3.13
N PHE A 138 15.94 -2.78 4.35
CA PHE A 138 17.24 -2.13 4.58
C PHE A 138 18.43 -3.10 4.48
N ALA A 139 18.21 -4.42 4.62
CA ALA A 139 19.23 -5.43 4.38
C ALA A 139 19.56 -5.58 2.88
N SER A 140 18.55 -5.46 2.02
CA SER A 140 18.71 -5.48 0.56
C SER A 140 17.75 -4.45 -0.07
N PRO A 141 18.15 -3.17 -0.13
CA PRO A 141 17.29 -2.11 -0.63
C PRO A 141 17.07 -2.27 -2.13
N PHE A 142 15.89 -1.90 -2.60
CA PHE A 142 15.54 -1.83 -4.01
C PHE A 142 14.94 -0.46 -4.33
N THR A 143 15.21 0.03 -5.53
CA THR A 143 14.75 1.34 -6.00
C THR A 143 13.56 1.20 -6.94
N PRO A 144 12.62 2.15 -6.94
CA PRO A 144 11.54 2.16 -7.92
C PRO A 144 12.08 2.47 -9.32
N ILE A 145 11.60 1.73 -10.32
CA ILE A 145 11.84 1.99 -11.75
C ILE A 145 11.13 3.28 -12.16
N ALA A 146 9.84 3.36 -11.81
CA ALA A 146 8.98 4.44 -12.23
C ALA A 146 8.05 4.86 -11.11
N SER A 147 7.76 6.15 -11.09
CA SER A 147 6.77 6.77 -10.21
C SER A 147 5.54 7.19 -11.00
N GLN A 148 4.44 7.44 -10.30
CA GLN A 148 3.14 7.79 -10.90
C GLN A 148 3.18 8.92 -11.95
N LYS A 149 4.14 9.86 -11.86
CA LYS A 149 4.31 10.96 -12.84
C LYS A 149 4.67 10.49 -14.25
N GLN A 150 5.24 9.30 -14.40
CA GLN A 150 5.66 8.74 -15.69
C GLN A 150 4.58 7.86 -16.32
N PHE A 151 3.43 7.70 -15.67
CA PHE A 151 2.38 6.84 -16.18
C PHE A 151 1.66 7.49 -17.36
N THR A 152 1.43 6.69 -18.38
CA THR A 152 0.70 7.06 -19.60
C THR A 152 -0.75 6.58 -19.48
N PRO A 153 -1.74 7.36 -19.95
CA PRO A 153 -3.13 6.93 -19.99
C PRO A 153 -3.38 5.96 -21.15
N PHE A 154 -4.10 4.88 -20.85
CA PHE A 154 -4.60 3.88 -21.79
C PHE A 154 -6.11 3.75 -21.65
N VAL A 155 -6.76 3.30 -22.72
CA VAL A 155 -8.17 2.92 -22.73
C VAL A 155 -8.25 1.41 -22.85
N VAL A 156 -9.08 0.80 -22.01
CA VAL A 156 -9.35 -0.63 -22.07
C VAL A 156 -10.31 -0.93 -23.22
N VAL A 157 -9.90 -1.78 -24.16
CA VAL A 157 -10.70 -2.16 -25.33
C VAL A 157 -11.42 -3.48 -25.08
N GLU A 158 -10.71 -4.47 -24.57
CA GLU A 158 -11.26 -5.81 -24.32
C GLU A 158 -10.58 -6.43 -23.09
N ILE A 159 -11.34 -7.22 -22.34
CA ILE A 159 -10.88 -7.91 -21.14
C ILE A 159 -11.19 -9.40 -21.32
N GLU A 160 -10.13 -10.20 -21.30
CA GLU A 160 -10.18 -11.65 -21.23
C GLU A 160 -9.88 -12.07 -19.80
N ASP A 161 -10.91 -12.56 -19.12
CA ASP A 161 -10.74 -13.07 -17.76
C ASP A 161 -10.00 -14.42 -17.80
N GLU A 162 -8.90 -14.52 -17.06
CA GLU A 162 -8.25 -15.80 -16.82
C GLU A 162 -8.83 -16.41 -15.53
N ASP A 163 -9.32 -17.65 -15.60
CA ASP A 163 -9.76 -18.36 -14.41
C ASP A 163 -8.55 -18.63 -13.50
N ASP A 164 -8.57 -18.00 -12.32
CA ASP A 164 -7.74 -18.40 -11.22
C ASP A 164 -8.08 -19.86 -10.91
N GLY A 165 -7.15 -20.80 -11.11
CA GLY A 165 -7.33 -22.26 -10.94
C GLY A 165 -7.73 -22.76 -9.53
N ARG A 166 -8.43 -21.94 -8.74
CA ARG A 166 -9.00 -22.15 -7.41
C ARG A 166 -10.18 -23.12 -7.40
N GLY A 167 -10.74 -23.48 -8.56
CA GLY A 167 -12.02 -24.21 -8.66
C GLY A 167 -11.99 -25.62 -9.27
N GLY A 168 -10.87 -26.12 -9.80
CA GLY A 168 -10.92 -27.42 -10.48
C GLY A 168 -9.56 -27.94 -10.94
N LYS A 169 -9.43 -29.27 -10.90
CA LYS A 169 -8.25 -30.06 -11.29
C LYS A 169 -7.90 -29.91 -12.77
N SER A 170 -7.48 -28.74 -13.24
CA SER A 170 -6.86 -28.55 -14.57
C SER A 170 -6.56 -27.07 -14.85
N SER A 171 -5.33 -26.62 -14.59
CA SER A 171 -4.54 -25.94 -15.62
C SER A 171 -3.10 -25.79 -15.13
N ALA A 172 -2.18 -26.27 -15.96
CA ALA A 172 -0.76 -26.32 -15.72
C ALA A 172 -0.11 -24.94 -15.93
N GLY A 173 -0.36 -24.01 -15.02
CA GLY A 173 0.52 -22.88 -14.76
C GLY A 173 1.16 -23.11 -13.40
N ALA A 174 2.41 -23.59 -13.37
CA ALA A 174 3.12 -23.96 -12.15
C ALA A 174 3.31 -22.74 -11.23
N THR A 175 2.29 -22.46 -10.42
CA THR A 175 2.44 -21.51 -9.32
C THR A 175 3.51 -22.10 -8.39
N PRO A 176 4.60 -21.36 -8.09
CA PRO A 176 5.64 -21.87 -7.21
C PRO A 176 5.03 -22.36 -5.90
N VAL A 177 5.51 -23.51 -5.42
CA VAL A 177 5.09 -24.07 -4.13
C VAL A 177 5.38 -23.04 -3.04
N GLY A 178 4.33 -22.54 -2.37
CA GLY A 178 4.44 -21.50 -1.33
C GLY A 178 4.16 -20.06 -1.79
N ALA A 179 3.83 -19.83 -3.05
CA ALA A 179 3.44 -18.50 -3.52
C ALA A 179 2.10 -18.07 -2.89
N ARG A 180 2.07 -16.86 -2.33
CA ARG A 180 0.85 -16.25 -1.78
C ARG A 180 0.13 -15.49 -2.87
N ILE A 181 -1.03 -15.96 -3.31
CA ILE A 181 -1.86 -15.28 -4.31
C ILE A 181 -2.88 -14.39 -3.60
N SER A 182 -3.08 -13.16 -4.12
CA SER A 182 -4.08 -12.26 -3.56
C SER A 182 -5.50 -12.78 -3.79
N ARG A 183 -6.36 -12.70 -2.76
CA ARG A 183 -7.80 -12.94 -2.93
C ARG A 183 -8.59 -11.72 -3.37
N ARG A 184 -8.04 -10.51 -3.16
CA ARG A 184 -8.71 -9.23 -3.49
C ARG A 184 -8.57 -8.87 -4.97
N HIS A 185 -7.47 -9.28 -5.59
CA HIS A 185 -7.15 -9.01 -6.99
C HIS A 185 -7.50 -10.23 -7.85
N ARG A 186 -7.84 -9.98 -9.11
CA ARG A 186 -8.10 -11.01 -10.11
C ARG A 186 -7.21 -10.75 -11.32
N ARG A 187 -6.59 -11.82 -11.80
CA ARG A 187 -5.79 -11.77 -13.00
C ARG A 187 -6.69 -11.67 -14.22
N ALA A 188 -6.39 -10.74 -15.12
CA ALA A 188 -7.05 -10.62 -16.40
C ALA A 188 -6.01 -10.29 -17.48
N SER A 189 -6.27 -10.79 -18.68
CA SER A 189 -5.57 -10.40 -19.91
C SER A 189 -6.38 -9.29 -20.57
N VAL A 190 -5.72 -8.21 -20.97
CA VAL A 190 -6.40 -6.98 -21.38
C VAL A 190 -5.78 -6.45 -22.66
N TRP A 191 -6.64 -6.07 -23.59
CA TRP A 191 -6.27 -5.34 -24.79
C TRP A 191 -6.48 -3.84 -24.55
N LEU A 192 -5.42 -3.07 -24.78
CA LEU A 192 -5.34 -1.66 -24.47
C LEU A 192 -5.04 -0.84 -25.72
N MET A 193 -5.46 0.41 -25.71
CA MET A 193 -5.04 1.43 -26.67
C MET A 193 -4.51 2.65 -25.92
N ARG A 194 -3.45 3.29 -26.41
CA ARG A 194 -3.00 4.57 -25.83
C ARG A 194 -4.02 5.67 -26.14
N LEU A 195 -4.39 6.45 -25.12
CA LEU A 195 -5.44 7.47 -25.25
C LEU A 195 -5.11 8.55 -26.31
N ASN A 196 -3.83 8.90 -26.48
CA ASN A 196 -3.38 9.96 -27.37
C ASN A 196 -2.73 9.46 -28.67
N GLN A 197 -2.81 8.15 -28.97
CA GLN A 197 -2.20 7.60 -30.16
C GLN A 197 -3.10 7.86 -31.37
N LYS A 198 -2.55 8.54 -32.38
CA LYS A 198 -3.19 8.64 -33.69
C LYS A 198 -3.16 7.24 -34.30
N LEU A 199 -4.33 6.74 -34.69
CA LEU A 199 -4.44 5.51 -35.45
C LEU A 199 -3.73 5.75 -36.78
N ASP A 200 -2.60 5.07 -36.99
CA ASP A 200 -1.88 5.12 -38.27
C ASP A 200 -2.50 4.05 -39.17
N ASP A 201 -2.92 4.45 -40.38
CA ASP A 201 -3.65 3.57 -41.32
C ASP A 201 -2.81 2.35 -41.77
N ASN A 202 -1.51 2.33 -41.45
CA ASN A 202 -0.55 1.30 -41.86
C ASN A 202 -0.30 0.20 -40.80
N ASP A 203 -0.86 0.30 -39.58
CA ASP A 203 -0.65 -0.71 -38.53
C ASP A 203 -1.83 -1.70 -38.48
N PRO A 204 -1.65 -2.98 -38.89
CA PRO A 204 -2.73 -3.96 -38.98
C PRO A 204 -3.36 -4.33 -37.62
N GLN A 205 -2.71 -4.02 -36.50
CA GLN A 205 -3.25 -4.21 -35.15
C GLN A 205 -3.77 -2.90 -34.51
N GLY A 206 -3.78 -1.79 -35.24
CA GLY A 206 -4.37 -0.53 -34.78
C GLY A 206 -3.77 0.02 -33.49
N GLY A 207 -2.51 -0.29 -33.17
CA GLY A 207 -1.87 0.10 -31.92
C GLY A 207 -2.43 -0.58 -30.67
N MET A 208 -3.13 -1.72 -30.80
CA MET A 208 -3.57 -2.51 -29.66
C MET A 208 -2.39 -3.15 -28.95
N ILE A 209 -2.38 -3.06 -27.62
CA ILE A 209 -1.33 -3.60 -26.75
C ILE A 209 -1.97 -4.63 -25.83
N HIS A 210 -1.45 -5.85 -25.85
CA HIS A 210 -1.86 -6.89 -24.93
C HIS A 210 -1.03 -6.83 -23.64
N THR A 211 -1.68 -6.87 -22.48
CA THR A 211 -0.99 -7.04 -21.20
C THR A 211 -1.82 -7.79 -20.18
N ARG A 212 -1.13 -8.42 -19.23
CA ARG A 212 -1.75 -9.04 -18.04
C ARG A 212 -1.78 -8.05 -16.90
N THR A 213 -2.87 -8.06 -16.15
CA THR A 213 -3.08 -7.15 -15.03
C THR A 213 -3.69 -7.83 -13.82
N HIS A 214 -3.43 -7.24 -12.66
CA HIS A 214 -4.02 -7.60 -11.37
C HIS A 214 -5.32 -6.82 -11.08
N LEU A 215 -5.68 -5.87 -11.95
CA LEU A 215 -6.83 -4.98 -11.76
C LEU A 215 -8.15 -5.56 -12.31
N GLY A 216 -8.23 -6.87 -12.60
CA GLY A 216 -9.36 -7.49 -13.29
C GLY A 216 -10.73 -7.31 -12.62
N HIS A 217 -10.77 -7.21 -11.28
CA HIS A 217 -12.03 -6.91 -10.55
C HIS A 217 -12.50 -5.46 -10.68
N ILE A 218 -11.60 -4.54 -11.04
CA ILE A 218 -11.81 -3.10 -10.92
C ILE A 218 -12.06 -2.46 -12.28
N ILE A 219 -11.38 -2.95 -13.33
CA ILE A 219 -11.42 -2.37 -14.68
C ILE A 219 -12.57 -2.94 -15.49
N HIS A 220 -13.16 -2.11 -16.32
CA HIS A 220 -14.17 -2.46 -17.31
C HIS A 220 -13.75 -1.97 -18.70
N VAL A 221 -14.37 -2.52 -19.74
CA VAL A 221 -14.17 -2.05 -21.12
C VAL A 221 -14.60 -0.59 -21.23
N GLY A 222 -13.77 0.24 -21.85
CA GLY A 222 -13.94 1.69 -21.98
C GLY A 222 -13.35 2.51 -20.85
N ASP A 223 -12.87 1.90 -19.76
CA ASP A 223 -12.23 2.64 -18.67
C ASP A 223 -10.88 3.23 -19.12
N THR A 224 -10.56 4.41 -18.59
CA THR A 224 -9.22 4.98 -18.67
C THR A 224 -8.37 4.42 -17.54
N VAL A 225 -7.23 3.83 -17.86
CA VAL A 225 -6.27 3.26 -16.91
C VAL A 225 -4.90 3.89 -17.10
N TYR A 226 -4.12 3.97 -16.04
CA TYR A 226 -2.77 4.52 -16.07
C TYR A 226 -1.77 3.43 -15.78
N GLY A 227 -0.73 3.38 -16.61
CA GLY A 227 0.33 2.40 -16.50
C GLY A 227 1.65 2.92 -17.05
N LEU A 228 2.70 2.17 -16.79
CA LEU A 228 3.98 2.39 -17.43
C LEU A 228 4.05 1.54 -18.70
N ASP A 229 4.33 2.19 -19.82
CA ASP A 229 4.71 1.48 -21.02
C ASP A 229 6.22 1.30 -21.07
N LEU A 230 6.64 0.04 -21.00
CA LEU A 230 8.05 -0.33 -20.98
C LEU A 230 8.67 -0.32 -22.38
N ARG A 231 7.86 -0.38 -23.46
CA ARG A 231 8.37 -0.35 -24.83
C ARG A 231 8.91 1.01 -25.26
N SER A 232 8.25 2.10 -24.84
CA SER A 232 8.71 3.46 -25.16
C SER A 232 9.51 4.12 -24.03
N SER A 233 9.41 3.62 -22.80
CA SER A 233 10.10 4.21 -21.65
C SER A 233 11.56 3.76 -21.57
N ASN A 234 12.48 4.72 -21.51
CA ASN A 234 13.89 4.45 -21.22
C ASN A 234 14.10 4.30 -19.70
N VAL A 235 14.15 3.06 -19.22
CA VAL A 235 14.38 2.73 -17.81
C VAL A 235 15.88 2.53 -17.55
N ASN A 236 16.48 3.42 -16.77
CA ASN A 236 17.86 3.27 -16.30
C ASN A 236 17.89 2.57 -14.93
N HIS A 237 17.91 1.23 -14.93
CA HIS A 237 17.95 0.43 -13.70
C HIS A 237 18.80 -0.84 -13.88
N GLN A 238 19.81 -1.03 -13.03
CA GLN A 238 20.79 -2.13 -13.15
C GLN A 238 20.17 -3.52 -13.08
N ASP A 239 19.14 -3.71 -12.25
CA ASP A 239 18.48 -5.01 -12.14
C ASP A 239 17.50 -5.27 -13.28
N PHE A 240 16.99 -4.21 -13.93
CA PHE A 240 16.07 -4.32 -15.06
C PHE A 240 16.82 -4.76 -16.32
N GLU A 241 18.00 -4.19 -16.57
CA GLU A 241 18.88 -4.55 -17.68
C GLU A 241 19.34 -6.03 -17.66
N LYS A 242 19.33 -6.66 -16.48
CA LYS A 242 19.72 -8.07 -16.31
C LYS A 242 18.56 -9.04 -16.55
N LEU A 243 17.32 -8.54 -16.72
CA LEU A 243 16.16 -9.39 -16.92
C LEU A 243 16.10 -9.89 -18.36
N PRO A 244 15.68 -11.14 -18.58
CA PRO A 244 15.38 -11.62 -19.93
C PRO A 244 14.13 -10.90 -20.47
N GLU A 245 14.17 -10.51 -21.75
CA GLU A 245 13.08 -9.80 -22.42
C GLU A 245 11.74 -10.55 -22.34
N GLU A 246 11.78 -11.89 -22.33
CA GLU A 246 10.59 -12.75 -22.22
C GLU A 246 9.78 -12.54 -20.92
N HIS A 247 10.43 -12.08 -19.84
CA HIS A 247 9.78 -11.88 -18.55
C HIS A 247 9.36 -10.43 -18.31
N VAL A 248 9.64 -9.54 -19.27
CA VAL A 248 9.29 -8.12 -19.19
C VAL A 248 7.96 -7.91 -19.94
N PRO A 249 6.87 -7.51 -19.26
CA PRO A 249 5.62 -7.20 -19.94
C PRO A 249 5.75 -5.89 -20.73
N ASP A 250 4.97 -5.75 -21.80
CA ASP A 250 4.95 -4.52 -22.60
C ASP A 250 4.48 -3.30 -21.80
N VAL A 251 3.41 -3.48 -21.01
CA VAL A 251 2.76 -2.43 -20.22
C VAL A 251 2.41 -2.95 -18.84
N ILE A 252 2.68 -2.16 -17.80
CA ILE A 252 2.27 -2.46 -16.42
C ILE A 252 1.18 -1.48 -16.02
N LEU A 253 -0.04 -1.98 -15.81
CA LEU A 253 -1.15 -1.18 -15.31
C LEU A 253 -1.10 -1.07 -13.79
N VAL A 254 -1.33 0.15 -13.28
CA VAL A 254 -1.24 0.43 -11.84
C VAL A 254 -2.51 1.07 -11.30
N LEU A 255 -3.10 2.01 -12.04
CA LEU A 255 -4.24 2.81 -11.57
C LEU A 255 -5.39 2.77 -12.57
N ARG A 256 -6.62 2.81 -12.05
CA ARG A 256 -7.80 3.17 -12.83
C ARG A 256 -8.05 4.67 -12.66
N GLY A 257 -8.26 5.37 -13.76
CA GLY A 257 -8.76 6.75 -13.73
C GLY A 257 -10.23 6.74 -13.35
N THR A 258 -10.58 7.48 -12.31
CA THR A 258 -11.99 7.75 -11.99
C THR A 258 -12.56 8.64 -13.09
N GLN A 259 -13.57 8.16 -13.80
CA GLN A 259 -14.41 9.02 -14.62
C GLN A 259 -15.21 9.89 -13.64
N PHE A 260 -14.93 11.20 -13.59
CA PHE A 260 -15.87 12.12 -12.98
C PHE A 260 -17.14 12.08 -13.83
N THR A 261 -18.19 11.42 -13.36
CA THR A 261 -19.54 11.64 -13.89
C THR A 261 -19.97 13.04 -13.48
N GLY A 262 -19.54 14.03 -14.25
CA GLY A 262 -20.12 15.36 -14.21
C GLY A 262 -21.51 15.30 -14.83
N GLU A 263 -22.53 15.05 -14.00
CA GLU A 263 -23.87 15.52 -14.31
C GLU A 263 -23.86 17.05 -14.14
N ASP A 264 -23.48 17.76 -15.20
CA ASP A 264 -23.70 19.20 -15.34
C ASP A 264 -25.19 19.44 -15.61
N ASP A 265 -25.99 19.55 -14.56
CA ASP A 265 -27.35 20.11 -14.63
C ASP A 265 -27.26 21.61 -14.91
N THR A 266 -27.22 21.97 -16.19
CA THR A 266 -27.33 23.35 -16.67
C THR A 266 -28.80 23.72 -16.87
N THR A 267 -29.46 24.18 -15.80
CA THR A 267 -30.55 25.16 -15.92
C THR A 267 -30.46 26.17 -14.78
N GLU A 268 -30.00 27.37 -15.11
CA GLU A 268 -30.05 28.56 -14.26
C GLU A 268 -31.51 28.95 -13.97
N THR A 269 -31.86 29.11 -12.69
CA THR A 269 -32.74 30.22 -12.27
C THR A 269 -32.34 30.63 -10.85
N GLU A 270 -31.78 31.83 -10.76
CA GLU A 270 -31.51 32.52 -9.50
C GLU A 270 -32.82 32.80 -8.75
N THR A 271 -32.93 32.34 -7.51
CA THR A 271 -33.73 33.05 -6.49
C THR A 271 -33.11 32.83 -5.11
N GLN A 272 -32.77 33.94 -4.46
CA GLN A 272 -32.25 34.05 -3.09
C GLN A 272 -33.15 33.31 -2.07
N CYS A 273 -32.58 32.64 -1.06
CA CYS A 273 -32.71 33.02 0.36
C CYS A 273 -32.07 32.00 1.36
N SER A 274 -31.38 32.55 2.36
CA SER A 274 -31.30 32.18 3.80
C SER A 274 -31.21 30.72 4.29
N ARG A 275 -30.12 30.46 5.04
CA ARG A 275 -29.99 29.67 6.30
C ARG A 275 -30.91 28.45 6.52
N SER A 276 -30.28 27.29 6.73
CA SER A 276 -30.37 26.57 8.02
C SER A 276 -29.39 25.39 8.09
N VAL A 277 -28.58 25.39 9.15
CA VAL A 277 -27.81 24.24 9.66
C VAL A 277 -28.78 23.21 10.21
N THR A 278 -28.66 21.95 9.81
CA THR A 278 -29.15 20.82 10.61
C THR A 278 -28.20 19.63 10.58
N SER A 279 -27.61 19.39 11.75
CA SER A 279 -26.85 18.20 12.16
C SER A 279 -27.73 16.95 12.27
N LYS A 280 -27.23 15.79 11.84
CA LYS A 280 -27.73 14.45 12.24
C LYS A 280 -26.53 13.64 12.73
N ALA A 281 -26.23 13.58 14.03
CA ALA A 281 -26.89 12.85 15.12
C ALA A 281 -26.64 11.33 15.09
N LYS A 282 -25.63 10.94 15.89
CA LYS A 282 -25.14 9.62 16.27
C LYS A 282 -26.18 8.85 17.09
N ARG A 283 -26.64 7.69 16.63
CA ARG A 283 -27.49 6.77 17.42
C ARG A 283 -26.62 5.83 18.27
N ARG A 284 -26.54 6.10 19.58
CA ARG A 284 -26.06 5.17 20.62
C ARG A 284 -27.12 4.10 20.88
N ARG A 285 -26.75 2.82 20.81
CA ARG A 285 -27.50 1.72 21.44
C ARG A 285 -27.20 1.71 22.94
N GLN A 286 -28.25 1.76 23.77
CA GLN A 286 -28.18 1.55 25.21
C GLN A 286 -28.26 0.05 25.52
N LEU A 287 -27.35 -0.44 26.38
CA LEU A 287 -27.49 -1.71 27.08
C LEU A 287 -28.47 -1.52 28.25
N SER A 288 -29.39 -2.46 28.44
CA SER A 288 -30.19 -2.60 29.65
C SER A 288 -29.69 -3.75 30.51
N VAL A 289 -29.47 -3.45 31.79
CA VAL A 289 -29.11 -4.33 32.89
C VAL A 289 -30.33 -5.13 33.34
N ALA A 290 -30.17 -6.43 33.59
CA ALA A 290 -31.05 -7.20 34.46
C ALA A 290 -30.22 -8.19 35.28
N GLU A 291 -30.22 -7.98 36.60
CA GLU A 291 -29.70 -8.92 37.61
C GLU A 291 -30.66 -10.09 37.79
N SER A 292 -30.12 -11.27 38.06
CA SER A 292 -30.75 -12.31 38.89
C SER A 292 -29.68 -13.26 39.43
N SER A 293 -29.86 -13.65 40.69
CA SER A 293 -28.88 -14.23 41.60
C SER A 293 -29.10 -15.73 41.89
N MET A 294 -28.07 -16.38 42.47
CA MET A 294 -28.08 -17.64 43.26
C MET A 294 -28.14 -18.95 42.45
N THR A 295 -27.44 -20.07 42.71
CA THR A 295 -26.64 -20.63 43.83
C THR A 295 -25.79 -21.82 43.31
N LEU A 296 -24.76 -22.23 44.06
CA LEU A 296 -23.87 -23.37 43.83
C LEU A 296 -24.58 -24.73 44.00
N ASP A 297 -24.15 -25.76 43.24
CA ASP A 297 -23.95 -27.13 43.74
C ASP A 297 -23.14 -28.03 42.77
N THR A 298 -22.47 -29.02 43.37
CA THR A 298 -21.41 -29.88 42.82
C THR A 298 -21.96 -31.25 42.38
N THR A 299 -21.48 -31.83 41.26
CA THR A 299 -20.95 -33.21 41.10
C THR A 299 -21.04 -33.82 39.68
N SER A 300 -19.98 -34.54 39.32
CA SER A 300 -19.89 -35.76 38.48
C SER A 300 -19.80 -35.73 36.93
N ASN A 301 -18.60 -36.11 36.46
CA ASN A 301 -18.20 -36.95 35.32
C ASN A 301 -19.24 -37.46 34.30
N LEU A 302 -18.97 -37.32 32.99
CA LEU A 302 -18.65 -38.43 32.06
C LEU A 302 -18.20 -37.94 30.65
N SER A 303 -17.00 -38.37 30.24
CA SER A 303 -16.55 -38.92 28.94
C SER A 303 -16.91 -38.34 27.55
N VAL A 304 -15.84 -38.23 26.74
CA VAL A 304 -15.70 -38.52 25.28
C VAL A 304 -16.14 -37.44 24.28
N SER A 305 -15.19 -36.75 23.64
CA SER A 305 -14.55 -37.16 22.37
C SER A 305 -13.59 -36.05 21.93
N GLY A 306 -12.41 -36.44 21.44
CA GLY A 306 -11.39 -35.51 20.94
C GLY A 306 -11.82 -34.94 19.59
N MET A 307 -11.75 -33.62 19.47
CA MET A 307 -11.84 -32.90 18.21
C MET A 307 -10.67 -31.91 18.20
N GLU A 308 -9.72 -32.16 17.31
CA GLU A 308 -8.59 -31.27 17.04
C GLU A 308 -9.14 -29.94 16.53
N ILE A 309 -8.82 -28.86 17.23
CA ILE A 309 -9.18 -27.49 16.84
C ILE A 309 -8.08 -27.03 15.89
N GLU A 310 -8.37 -27.06 14.59
CA GLU A 310 -7.64 -26.28 13.60
C GLU A 310 -7.93 -24.80 13.87
N VAL A 311 -6.87 -24.03 14.13
CA VAL A 311 -6.94 -22.59 14.35
C VAL A 311 -7.03 -21.94 12.97
N GLU A 312 -8.25 -21.62 12.54
CA GLU A 312 -8.49 -20.76 11.38
C GLU A 312 -8.20 -19.30 11.77
N ASP A 313 -7.02 -18.79 11.39
CA ASP A 313 -6.72 -17.36 11.38
C ASP A 313 -7.61 -16.67 10.32
N SER A 314 -8.76 -16.20 10.78
CA SER A 314 -9.70 -15.38 10.01
C SER A 314 -9.28 -13.91 10.14
N ASP A 315 -8.33 -13.47 9.33
CA ASP A 315 -8.01 -12.04 9.16
C ASP A 315 -9.10 -11.36 8.31
N ASP A 316 -10.29 -11.17 8.89
CA ASP A 316 -11.33 -10.27 8.37
C ASP A 316 -11.02 -8.83 8.81
N ASP A 317 -9.96 -8.25 8.25
CA ASP A 317 -9.76 -6.80 8.23
C ASP A 317 -10.71 -6.18 7.19
N ILE A 318 -11.95 -5.93 7.64
CA ILE A 318 -12.86 -4.94 7.05
C ILE A 318 -12.30 -3.56 7.40
N ASP A 319 -11.34 -3.10 6.60
CA ASP A 319 -10.92 -1.70 6.58
C ASP A 319 -11.85 -0.92 5.61
N ASP A 320 -12.73 -0.10 6.19
CA ASP A 320 -13.54 0.93 5.52
C ASP A 320 -12.67 2.12 5.04
N ASP A 321 -11.65 1.85 4.23
CA ASP A 321 -10.81 2.89 3.60
C ASP A 321 -11.12 3.01 2.10
N GLN A 322 -12.36 3.39 1.81
CA GLN A 322 -12.76 3.88 0.48
C GLN A 322 -12.33 5.36 0.37
N TRP A 323 -11.03 5.59 0.14
CA TRP A 323 -10.50 6.89 -0.29
C TRP A 323 -10.03 6.76 -1.74
N PHE A 324 -10.84 7.27 -2.65
CA PHE A 324 -10.48 7.45 -4.05
C PHE A 324 -9.44 8.58 -4.14
N ASP A 325 -8.20 8.22 -4.49
CA ASP A 325 -7.15 9.19 -4.77
C ASP A 325 -7.47 9.90 -6.10
N VAL A 326 -7.69 11.22 -6.02
CA VAL A 326 -7.76 12.12 -7.18
C VAL A 326 -6.37 12.20 -7.80
N ALA A 327 -6.26 11.88 -9.09
CA ALA A 327 -5.09 12.25 -9.88
C ALA A 327 -5.15 13.75 -10.17
N GLU A 328 -4.37 14.55 -9.44
CA GLU A 328 -3.86 15.83 -9.95
C GLU A 328 -2.60 15.59 -10.79
#